data_AF-A0A3P9CR88-F1
#
_entry.id   AF-A0A3P9CR88-F1
#
_cell.length_a   1.000
_cell.length_b   1.000
_cell.length_c   1.000
_cell.angle_alpha   90.00
_cell.angle_beta   90.00
_cell.angle_gamma   90.00
#
_symmetry.space_group_name_H-M   'P 1'
#
loop_
_entity.id
_entity.type
_entity.pdbx_description
1 polymer ?
#
loop_
_entity_poly.entity_id
_entity_poly.type
_entity_poly.pdbx_seq_one_letter_code
_entity_poly.pdbx_strand_id
1 'polypeptide(L)'
;MLHLIHGSVACRRTCIQTEIVFLFSAAMGAIFGMTTCLSAQAREAPDDPLNYFIGGCASGIFWEHEVTHSAITGTSACLGLGTLAFFTKVGKMEGWKLAGPPKL
;
A
#
# COMPACT_ATOMS: atom_id res chain seq x y z
N MET A 1 -7.57 1.40 -42.31
CA MET A 1 -8.44 1.92 -41.22
C MET A 1 -8.45 1.04 -39.97
N LEU A 2 -8.51 -0.30 -40.06
CA LEU A 2 -8.59 -1.18 -38.87
C LEU A 2 -7.34 -1.13 -37.95
N HIS A 3 -6.15 -0.91 -38.51
CA HIS A 3 -4.90 -0.73 -37.73
C HIS A 3 -4.85 0.57 -36.89
N LEU A 4 -5.60 1.61 -37.26
CA LEU A 4 -5.68 2.86 -36.48
C LEU A 4 -6.60 2.70 -35.25
N ILE A 5 -7.63 1.85 -35.33
CA ILE A 5 -8.56 1.59 -34.22
C ILE A 5 -7.88 0.77 -33.12
N HIS A 6 -7.06 -0.24 -33.48
CA HIS A 6 -6.27 -0.98 -32.48
C HIS A 6 -5.24 -0.10 -31.75
N GLY A 7 -4.62 0.87 -32.44
CA GLY A 7 -3.72 1.84 -31.82
C GLY A 7 -4.41 2.80 -30.84
N SER A 8 -5.60 3.32 -31.19
CA SER A 8 -6.38 4.17 -30.28
C SER A 8 -7.00 3.41 -29.11
N VAL A 9 -7.38 2.14 -29.27
CA VAL A 9 -7.89 1.30 -28.17
C VAL A 9 -6.75 0.89 -27.23
N ALA A 10 -5.56 0.58 -27.74
CA ALA A 10 -4.38 0.34 -26.90
C ALA A 10 -3.96 1.60 -26.13
N CYS A 11 -3.89 2.76 -26.78
CA CYS A 11 -3.60 4.04 -26.12
C CYS A 11 -4.66 4.41 -25.07
N ARG A 12 -5.95 4.24 -25.38
CA ARG A 12 -7.05 4.44 -24.43
C ARG A 12 -6.98 3.46 -23.25
N ARG A 13 -6.63 2.20 -23.51
CA ARG A 13 -6.49 1.17 -22.46
C ARG A 13 -5.24 1.41 -21.60
N THR A 14 -4.13 1.89 -22.17
CA THR A 14 -2.93 2.27 -21.43
C THR A 14 -3.13 3.56 -20.62
N CYS A 15 -3.83 4.57 -21.16
CA CYS A 15 -4.24 5.75 -20.39
C CYS A 15 -5.16 5.35 -19.24
N ILE A 16 -6.22 4.58 -19.50
CA ILE A 16 -7.14 4.11 -18.46
C ILE A 16 -6.43 3.23 -17.42
N GLN A 17 -5.53 2.33 -17.84
CA GLN A 17 -4.75 1.48 -16.93
C GLN A 17 -3.82 2.31 -16.04
N THR A 18 -3.19 3.35 -16.58
CA THR A 18 -2.28 4.23 -15.82
C THR A 18 -3.06 5.06 -14.79
N GLU A 19 -4.24 5.58 -15.17
CA GLU A 19 -5.12 6.32 -14.26
C GLU A 19 -5.64 5.43 -13.11
N ILE A 20 -6.04 4.18 -13.42
CA ILE A 20 -6.51 3.22 -12.40
C ILE A 20 -5.40 2.88 -11.41
N VAL A 21 -4.18 2.61 -11.87
CA VAL A 21 -3.04 2.28 -10.98
C VAL A 21 -2.68 3.46 -10.08
N PHE A 22 -2.73 4.69 -10.61
CA PHE A 22 -2.47 5.89 -9.82
C PHE A 22 -3.52 6.10 -8.73
N LEU A 23 -4.81 6.02 -9.08
CA LEU A 23 -5.91 6.18 -8.13
C LEU A 23 -5.88 5.09 -7.05
N PHE A 24 -5.54 3.86 -7.46
CA PHE A 24 -5.37 2.73 -6.56
C PHE A 24 -4.21 2.95 -5.57
N SER A 25 -3.03 3.34 -6.06
CA SER A 25 -1.88 3.62 -5.20
C SER A 25 -2.15 4.78 -4.23
N ALA A 26 -2.88 5.81 -4.68
CA ALA A 26 -3.28 6.94 -3.85
C ALA A 26 -4.27 6.50 -2.76
N ALA A 27 -5.27 5.69 -3.10
CA ALA A 27 -6.25 5.16 -2.16
C ALA A 27 -5.58 4.28 -1.07
N MET A 28 -4.64 3.42 -1.46
CA MET A 28 -3.86 2.60 -0.52
C MET A 28 -3.08 3.45 0.48
N GLY A 29 -2.44 4.53 0.03
CA GLY A 29 -1.73 5.47 0.89
C GLY A 29 -2.66 6.24 1.85
N ALA A 30 -3.83 6.66 1.37
CA ALA A 30 -4.82 7.34 2.18
C ALA A 30 -5.39 6.42 3.28
N ILE A 31 -5.76 5.18 2.93
CA ILE A 31 -6.26 4.18 3.88
C ILE A 31 -5.20 3.87 4.92
N PHE A 32 -3.96 3.60 4.50
CA PHE A 32 -2.84 3.34 5.40
C PHE A 32 -2.64 4.46 6.43
N GLY A 33 -2.63 5.72 5.97
CA GLY A 33 -2.45 6.87 6.86
C GLY A 33 -3.60 7.06 7.85
N MET A 34 -4.85 7.00 7.38
CA MET A 34 -6.03 7.20 8.22
C MET A 34 -6.18 6.08 9.25
N THR A 35 -6.00 4.83 8.85
CA THR A 35 -6.11 3.65 9.72
C THR A 35 -5.00 3.60 10.76
N THR A 36 -3.76 3.92 10.38
CA THR A 36 -2.64 4.01 11.32
C THR A 36 -2.88 5.12 12.36
N CYS A 37 -3.36 6.28 11.91
CA CYS A 37 -3.71 7.39 12.81
C CYS A 37 -4.81 6.98 13.78
N LEU A 38 -5.91 6.42 13.27
CA LEU A 38 -7.04 5.96 14.09
C LEU A 38 -6.62 4.86 15.08
N SER A 39 -5.77 3.92 14.66
CA SER A 39 -5.25 2.85 15.53
C SER A 39 -4.37 3.40 16.65
N ALA A 40 -3.56 4.42 16.34
CA ALA A 40 -2.75 5.10 17.35
C ALA A 40 -3.62 5.88 18.37
N GLN A 41 -4.74 6.46 17.94
CA GLN A 41 -5.69 7.10 18.86
C GLN A 41 -6.44 6.06 19.70
N ALA A 42 -6.87 4.95 19.11
CA ALA A 42 -7.68 3.92 19.77
C ALA A 42 -6.91 3.10 20.82
N ARG A 43 -5.57 3.00 20.70
CA ARG A 43 -4.71 2.23 21.62
C ARG A 43 -4.04 3.12 22.68
N GLU A 44 -4.14 4.46 22.55
CA GLU A 44 -3.37 5.47 23.31
C GLU A 44 -1.85 5.21 23.42
N ALA A 45 -1.33 4.30 22.60
CA ALA A 45 0.07 3.85 22.61
C ALA A 45 0.65 4.06 21.20
N PRO A 46 1.21 5.25 20.91
CA PRO A 46 1.70 5.60 19.57
C PRO A 46 2.98 4.86 19.17
N ASP A 47 3.64 4.20 20.13
CA ASP A 47 4.94 3.56 19.97
C ASP A 47 4.86 2.07 19.63
N ASP A 48 3.66 1.49 19.66
CA ASP A 48 3.47 0.08 19.31
C ASP A 48 3.55 -0.12 17.79
N PRO A 49 4.51 -0.91 17.29
CA PRO A 49 4.65 -1.19 15.85
C PRO A 49 3.45 -1.96 15.28
N LEU A 50 2.60 -2.50 16.16
CA LEU A 50 1.35 -3.19 15.84
C LEU A 50 0.29 -2.24 15.22
N ASN A 51 0.31 -0.94 15.56
CA ASN A 51 -0.59 0.05 14.94
C ASN A 51 -0.30 0.26 13.45
N TYR A 52 0.97 0.17 13.06
CA TYR A 52 1.40 0.25 11.66
C TYR A 52 1.12 -1.04 10.90
N PHE A 53 1.15 -2.20 11.57
CA PHE A 53 0.72 -3.47 11.02
C PHE A 53 -0.77 -3.47 10.65
N ILE A 54 -1.62 -2.96 11.54
CA ILE A 54 -3.07 -2.85 11.30
C ILE A 54 -3.36 -1.95 10.10
N GLY A 55 -2.64 -0.82 9.96
CA GLY A 55 -2.81 0.06 8.81
C GLY A 55 -2.38 -0.58 7.48
N GLY A 56 -1.29 -1.36 7.48
CA GLY A 56 -0.82 -2.11 6.30
C GLY A 56 -1.70 -3.30 5.94
N CYS A 57 -2.30 -3.96 6.94
CA CYS A 57 -3.28 -5.01 6.72
C CYS A 57 -4.62 -4.47 6.19
N ALA A 58 -5.07 -3.33 6.71
CA ALA A 58 -6.28 -2.68 6.22
C ALA A 58 -6.14 -2.32 4.73
N SER A 59 -5.05 -1.65 4.32
CA SER A 59 -4.85 -1.36 2.89
C SER A 59 -4.76 -2.65 2.04
N GLY A 60 -4.10 -3.70 2.53
CA GLY A 60 -4.03 -5.00 1.83
C GLY A 60 -5.38 -5.72 1.67
N ILE A 61 -6.27 -5.63 2.66
CA ILE A 61 -7.62 -6.22 2.62
C ILE A 61 -8.56 -5.39 1.73
N PHE A 62 -8.40 -4.07 1.67
CA PHE A 62 -9.16 -3.22 0.74
C PHE A 62 -8.93 -3.57 -0.74
N TRP A 63 -7.82 -4.27 -1.07
CA TRP A 63 -7.61 -4.87 -2.40
C TRP A 63 -8.66 -5.93 -2.75
N GLU A 64 -9.21 -6.67 -1.77
CA GLU A 64 -10.13 -7.79 -2.00
C GLU A 64 -11.46 -7.39 -2.65
N HIS A 65 -11.90 -6.13 -2.49
CA HIS A 65 -13.28 -5.77 -2.83
C HIS A 65 -13.50 -5.40 -4.33
N GLU A 66 -12.48 -4.96 -5.07
CA GLU A 66 -12.67 -4.47 -6.45
C GLU A 66 -11.87 -5.22 -7.55
N VAL A 67 -10.78 -5.94 -7.23
CA VAL A 67 -9.84 -6.41 -8.28
C VAL A 67 -9.64 -7.94 -8.30
N THR A 68 -9.81 -8.63 -7.17
CA THR A 68 -9.61 -10.09 -7.09
C THR A 68 -10.54 -10.71 -6.05
N HIS A 69 -11.51 -11.50 -6.49
CA HIS A 69 -12.46 -12.27 -5.67
C HIS A 69 -11.80 -13.43 -4.88
N SER A 70 -10.55 -13.25 -4.43
CA SER A 70 -9.70 -14.28 -3.86
C SER A 70 -9.09 -13.84 -2.53
N ALA A 71 -9.53 -14.51 -1.46
CA ALA A 71 -9.07 -14.29 -0.10
C ALA A 71 -7.55 -14.52 0.09
N ILE A 72 -6.93 -15.26 -0.82
CA ILE A 72 -5.50 -15.58 -0.78
C ILE A 72 -4.65 -14.33 -1.10
N THR A 73 -5.08 -13.51 -2.05
CA THR A 73 -4.34 -12.30 -2.44
C THR A 73 -4.45 -11.24 -1.35
N GLY A 74 -5.62 -11.07 -0.72
CA GLY A 74 -5.81 -10.14 0.39
C GLY A 74 -5.00 -10.50 1.63
N THR A 75 -5.02 -11.78 2.03
CA THR A 75 -4.25 -12.26 3.20
C THR A 75 -2.74 -12.18 3.00
N SER A 76 -2.23 -12.55 1.82
CA SER A 76 -0.81 -12.40 1.49
C SER A 76 -0.38 -10.93 1.41
N ALA A 77 -1.22 -10.05 0.85
CA ALA A 77 -0.97 -8.62 0.81
C ALA A 77 -1.01 -7.97 2.20
N CYS A 78 -1.96 -8.35 3.05
CA CYS A 78 -2.03 -7.88 4.45
C CYS A 78 -0.78 -8.30 5.22
N LEU A 79 -0.38 -9.57 5.15
CA LEU A 79 0.84 -10.01 5.82
C LEU A 79 2.08 -9.34 5.24
N GLY A 80 2.19 -9.19 3.92
CA GLY A 80 3.31 -8.54 3.26
C GLY A 80 3.44 -7.06 3.61
N LEU A 81 2.39 -6.27 3.35
CA LEU A 81 2.37 -4.83 3.60
C LEU A 81 2.35 -4.50 5.10
N GLY A 82 1.62 -5.27 5.90
CA GLY A 82 1.57 -5.12 7.36
C GLY A 82 2.93 -5.40 7.99
N THR A 83 3.61 -6.47 7.60
CA THR A 83 4.96 -6.79 8.11
C THR A 83 5.98 -5.75 7.68
N LEU A 84 5.92 -5.28 6.43
CA LEU A 84 6.76 -4.16 5.97
C LEU A 84 6.53 -2.91 6.82
N ALA A 85 5.27 -2.52 7.06
CA ALA A 85 4.94 -1.36 7.87
C ALA A 85 5.44 -1.51 9.32
N PHE A 86 5.27 -2.70 9.91
CA PHE A 86 5.83 -3.04 11.23
C PHE A 86 7.35 -2.84 11.25
N PHE A 87 8.08 -3.43 10.30
CA PHE A 87 9.53 -3.30 10.22
C PHE A 87 9.99 -1.87 9.94
N THR A 88 9.24 -1.06 9.18
CA THR A 88 9.62 0.35 9.01
C THR A 88 9.54 1.14 10.31
N LYS A 89 8.59 0.80 11.20
CA LYS A 89 8.53 1.42 12.52
C LYS A 89 9.60 0.90 13.46
N VAL A 90 9.80 -0.41 13.54
CA VAL A 90 10.89 -1.00 14.32
C VAL A 90 12.24 -0.45 13.86
N GLY A 91 12.48 -0.37 12.55
CA GLY A 91 13.70 0.22 11.99
C GLY A 91 13.85 1.71 12.31
N LYS A 92 12.76 2.47 12.44
CA LYS A 92 12.81 3.87 12.90
C LYS A 92 13.14 3.99 14.40
N MET A 93 12.67 3.04 15.21
CA MET A 93 12.97 2.98 16.65
C MET A 93 14.41 2.50 16.90
N GLU A 94 14.89 1.53 16.12
CA GLU A 94 16.24 0.95 16.16
C GLU A 94 17.29 1.77 15.38
N GLY A 95 16.89 2.88 14.76
CA GLY A 95 17.80 3.78 14.05
C GLY A 95 18.43 3.20 12.77
N TRP A 96 17.77 2.22 12.12
CA TRP A 96 18.22 1.67 10.83
C TRP A 96 18.33 2.78 9.78
N LYS A 97 19.57 3.11 9.40
CA LYS A 97 19.88 4.02 8.30
C LYS A 97 19.74 3.28 6.97
N LEU A 98 18.54 3.31 6.40
CA LEU A 98 18.28 2.79 5.04
C LEU A 98 19.06 3.58 3.96
N ALA A 99 19.31 4.87 4.21
CA ALA A 99 20.19 5.73 3.42
C ALA A 99 21.00 6.61 4.38
N GLY A 100 22.20 6.15 4.74
CA GLY A 100 23.19 6.97 5.43
C GLY A 100 24.12 7.65 4.42
N PRO A 101 24.71 8.82 4.74
CA PRO A 101 25.82 9.35 3.93
C PRO A 101 26.90 8.27 3.84
N PRO A 102 27.51 8.06 2.65
CA PRO A 102 28.60 7.10 2.49
C PRO A 102 29.67 7.45 3.52
N LYS A 103 29.92 6.54 4.46
CA LYS A 103 31.06 6.66 5.36
C LYS A 103 32.27 6.16 4.59
N LEU A 104 33.09 7.12 4.15
CA LEU A 104 34.49 6.89 3.81
C LEU A 104 35.28 6.68 5.11
#